data_AF-A0A9P7CC22-F1
#
_entry.id   AF-A0A9P7CC22-F1
#
_cell.length_a   1.000
_cell.length_b   1.000
_cell.length_c   1.000
_cell.angle_alpha   90.00
_cell.angle_beta   90.00
_cell.angle_gamma   90.00
#
_symmetry.space_group_name_H-M   'P 1'
#
loop_
_entity.id
_entity.type
_entity.pdbx_description
1 polymer ?
#
loop_
_entity_poly.entity_id
_entity_poly.type
_entity_poly.pdbx_seq_one_letter_code
_entity_poly.pdbx_strand_id
1 'polypeptide(L)'
;MAAGTAPFQITAGQLHWQGRGAQLPAQLQWTLPAERKPQVQVAPWQDGHYLLAQLPVPVSGTPRALPSEVGLLWDGSGSSGQRDRAREFALLDRYFTAMGNGTVALTVLRDRAEPVRRFRIPRWPSGSRSRAGRSTGW
;
A
#
# COMPACT_ATOMS: atom_id res chain seq x y z
N MET A 1 12.00 4.49 -58.91
CA MET A 1 11.66 3.88 -57.61
C MET A 1 12.68 4.38 -56.60
N ALA A 2 12.32 5.34 -55.74
CA ALA A 2 13.25 5.91 -54.76
C ALA A 2 13.33 4.98 -53.54
N ALA A 3 14.49 4.39 -53.30
CA ALA A 3 14.75 3.65 -52.07
C ALA A 3 14.78 4.65 -50.91
N GLY A 4 13.71 4.67 -50.11
CA GLY A 4 13.65 5.49 -48.90
C GLY A 4 14.73 5.05 -47.92
N THR A 5 15.63 5.95 -47.56
CA THR A 5 16.60 5.74 -46.49
C THR A 5 15.85 5.47 -45.21
N ALA A 6 15.92 4.24 -44.69
CA ALA A 6 15.28 3.90 -43.43
C ALA A 6 15.94 4.73 -42.30
N PRO A 7 15.16 5.35 -41.39
CA PRO A 7 15.68 6.16 -40.27
C PRO A 7 16.40 5.35 -39.17
N PHE A 8 16.70 4.07 -39.44
CA PHE A 8 17.49 3.20 -38.59
C PHE A 8 18.63 2.58 -39.39
N GLN A 9 19.78 2.45 -38.75
CA GLN A 9 20.93 1.71 -39.25
C GLN A 9 21.25 0.58 -38.27
N ILE A 10 21.58 -0.61 -38.77
CA ILE A 10 22.06 -1.71 -37.94
C ILE A 10 23.56 -1.84 -38.18
N THR A 11 24.37 -1.63 -37.15
CA THR A 11 25.82 -1.69 -37.22
C THR A 11 26.31 -2.61 -36.10
N ALA A 12 27.03 -3.69 -36.45
CA ALA A 12 27.55 -4.66 -35.47
C ALA A 12 26.50 -5.22 -34.48
N GLY A 13 25.26 -5.44 -34.94
CA GLY A 13 24.15 -5.91 -34.10
C GLY A 13 23.49 -4.84 -33.22
N GLN A 14 23.93 -3.57 -33.33
CA GLN A 14 23.31 -2.43 -32.66
C GLN A 14 22.40 -1.66 -33.61
N LEU A 15 21.16 -1.40 -33.19
CA LEU A 15 20.22 -0.56 -33.94
C LEU A 15 20.42 0.90 -33.54
N HIS A 16 20.86 1.71 -34.49
CA HIS A 16 21.01 3.15 -34.38
C HIS A 16 19.79 3.82 -34.98
N TRP A 17 19.01 4.53 -34.15
CA TRP A 17 17.85 5.31 -34.55
C TRP A 17 18.16 6.80 -34.46
N GLN A 18 17.85 7.55 -35.53
CA GLN A 18 18.05 9.00 -35.59
C GLN A 18 16.72 9.69 -35.96
N GLY A 19 15.84 9.86 -34.96
CA GLY A 19 14.52 10.50 -35.13
C GLY A 19 13.81 10.74 -33.80
N ARG A 20 12.63 11.36 -33.80
CA ARG A 20 11.84 11.53 -32.57
C ARG A 20 11.31 10.17 -32.10
N GLY A 21 11.29 9.92 -30.80
CA GLY A 21 10.82 8.63 -30.25
C GLY A 21 9.38 8.26 -30.66
N ALA A 22 8.52 9.25 -30.92
CA ALA A 22 7.16 9.04 -31.40
C ALA A 22 7.08 8.49 -32.85
N GLN A 23 8.18 8.52 -33.61
CA GLN A 23 8.26 8.02 -34.99
C GLN A 23 8.83 6.60 -35.06
N LEU A 24 9.16 5.99 -33.92
CA LEU A 24 9.62 4.61 -33.87
C LEU A 24 8.48 3.65 -34.28
N PRO A 25 8.76 2.64 -35.14
CA PRO A 25 7.77 1.62 -35.48
C PRO A 25 7.30 0.88 -34.23
N ALA A 26 5.99 0.61 -34.12
CA ALA A 26 5.40 -0.08 -32.97
C ALA A 26 5.95 -1.51 -32.76
N GLN A 27 6.57 -2.10 -33.79
CA GLN A 27 7.23 -3.40 -33.74
C GLN A 27 8.54 -3.38 -32.93
N LEU A 28 9.12 -2.20 -32.68
CA LEU A 28 10.32 -2.05 -31.86
C LEU A 28 9.93 -1.85 -30.39
N GLN A 29 10.01 -2.91 -29.60
CA GLN A 29 9.87 -2.83 -28.15
C GLN A 29 11.21 -2.44 -27.52
N TRP A 30 11.25 -1.29 -26.85
CA TRP A 30 12.41 -0.87 -26.06
C TRP A 30 12.16 -1.18 -24.58
N THR A 31 13.08 -1.93 -23.97
CA THR A 31 13.17 -2.03 -22.51
C THR A 31 14.20 -1.03 -22.04
N LEU A 32 13.75 0.15 -21.64
CA LEU A 32 14.61 1.12 -20.98
C LEU A 32 14.87 0.64 -19.55
N PRO A 33 16.13 0.51 -19.10
CA PRO A 33 16.40 0.22 -17.71
C PRO A 33 15.90 1.40 -16.88
N ALA A 34 14.84 1.17 -16.12
CA ALA A 34 14.40 2.11 -15.09
C ALA A 34 15.40 2.04 -13.93
N GLU A 35 16.53 2.74 -14.07
CA GLU A 35 17.53 2.82 -13.03
C GLU A 35 16.93 3.51 -11.80
N ARG A 36 16.70 2.75 -10.73
CA ARG A 36 16.34 3.29 -9.42
C ARG A 36 17.59 3.90 -8.78
N LYS A 37 18.02 5.04 -9.30
CA LYS A 37 19.09 5.86 -8.72
C LYS A 37 18.49 7.15 -8.17
N PRO A 38 19.07 7.71 -7.10
CA PRO A 38 18.79 9.08 -6.70
C PRO A 38 18.88 10.03 -7.89
N GLN A 39 17.81 10.79 -8.16
CA GLN A 39 17.81 11.88 -9.13
C GLN A 39 17.49 13.18 -8.41
N VAL A 40 18.30 14.21 -8.61
CA VAL A 40 18.07 15.54 -8.06
C VAL A 40 18.11 16.54 -9.21
N GLN A 41 17.03 17.30 -9.37
CA GLN A 41 16.94 18.39 -10.33
C GLN A 41 16.85 19.70 -9.55
N VAL A 42 17.72 20.65 -9.87
CA VAL A 42 17.68 22.00 -9.32
C VAL A 42 17.39 22.95 -10.46
N ALA A 43 16.34 23.75 -10.32
CA ALA A 43 15.97 24.77 -11.30
C ALA A 43 15.88 26.14 -10.62
N PRO A 44 16.46 27.20 -11.21
CA PRO A 44 16.17 28.56 -10.77
C PRO A 44 14.73 28.93 -11.15
N TRP A 45 13.99 29.52 -10.22
CA TRP A 45 12.68 30.13 -10.51
C TRP A 45 12.52 31.39 -9.66
N GLN A 46 12.34 32.52 -10.34
CA GLN A 46 12.36 33.87 -9.75
C GLN A 46 13.64 34.11 -8.94
N ASP A 47 13.52 34.58 -7.70
CA ASP A 47 14.64 34.88 -6.79
C ASP A 47 15.13 33.65 -6.01
N GLY A 48 14.70 32.43 -6.40
CA GLY A 48 14.96 31.22 -5.65
C GLY A 48 15.38 30.01 -6.49
N HIS A 49 15.77 28.94 -5.80
CA HIS A 49 16.07 27.64 -6.38
C HIS A 49 15.04 26.61 -5.91
N TYR A 50 14.49 25.86 -6.86
CA TYR A 50 13.59 24.76 -6.60
C TYR A 50 14.35 23.46 -6.78
N LEU A 51 14.17 22.54 -5.84
CA LEU A 51 14.81 21.24 -5.83
C LEU A 51 13.74 20.15 -5.91
N LEU A 52 13.86 19.27 -6.89
CA LEU A 52 13.10 18.03 -7.00
C LEU A 52 14.05 16.86 -6.80
N ALA A 53 13.91 16.15 -5.67
CA ALA A 53 14.67 14.94 -5.38
C ALA A 53 13.77 13.70 -5.47
N GLN A 54 14.17 12.74 -6.30
CA GLN A 54 13.58 11.42 -6.40
C GLN A 54 14.56 10.41 -5.80
N LEU A 55 14.28 10.00 -4.57
CA LEU A 55 15.12 9.07 -3.82
C LEU A 55 14.45 7.70 -3.78
N PRO A 56 15.02 6.66 -4.42
CA PRO A 56 14.47 5.32 -4.33
C PRO A 56 14.64 4.80 -2.90
N VAL A 57 13.53 4.58 -2.19
CA VAL A 57 13.55 4.00 -0.85
C VAL A 57 13.61 2.46 -1.00
N PRO A 58 14.68 1.80 -0.53
CA PRO A 58 14.73 0.35 -0.54
C PRO A 58 13.64 -0.20 0.39
N VAL A 59 12.71 -0.96 -0.18
CA VAL A 59 11.70 -1.67 0.61
C VAL A 59 12.33 -2.93 1.18
N SER A 60 12.84 -2.84 2.40
CA SER A 60 13.25 -4.03 3.16
C SER A 60 11.98 -4.75 3.62
N GLY A 61 11.66 -5.87 2.98
CA GLY A 61 10.50 -6.71 3.29
C GLY A 61 10.65 -7.53 4.58
N THR A 62 11.32 -7.01 5.61
CA THR A 62 11.40 -7.69 6.90
C THR A 62 9.99 -7.78 7.47
N PRO A 63 9.47 -9.00 7.78
CA PRO A 63 8.16 -9.15 8.38
C PRO A 63 8.10 -8.33 9.67
N ARG A 64 7.19 -7.35 9.72
CA ARG A 64 6.98 -6.57 10.94
C ARG A 64 6.31 -7.47 11.96
N ALA A 65 6.97 -7.68 13.11
CA ALA A 65 6.31 -8.28 14.26
C ALA A 65 5.15 -7.39 14.69
N LEU A 66 3.96 -7.97 14.82
CA LEU A 66 2.80 -7.25 15.33
C LEU A 66 3.03 -6.88 16.81
N PRO A 67 2.64 -5.67 17.23
CA PRO A 67 2.78 -5.27 18.62
C PRO A 67 1.88 -6.12 19.52
N SER A 68 2.34 -6.38 20.74
CA SER A 68 1.57 -7.10 21.76
C SER A 68 0.51 -6.23 22.45
N GLU A 69 0.50 -4.92 22.19
CA GLU A 69 -0.55 -4.01 22.65
C GLU A 69 -1.07 -3.17 21.47
N VAL A 70 -2.39 -3.13 21.30
CA VAL A 70 -3.05 -2.35 20.25
C VAL A 70 -4.21 -1.54 20.82
N GLY A 71 -4.37 -0.30 20.35
CA GLY A 71 -5.58 0.49 20.56
C GLY A 71 -6.60 0.19 19.46
N LEU A 72 -7.83 -0.15 19.82
CA LEU A 72 -8.95 -0.31 18.90
C LEU A 72 -9.97 0.81 19.14
N LEU A 73 -10.14 1.70 18.17
CA LEU A 73 -11.21 2.68 18.16
C LEU A 73 -12.40 2.11 17.39
N TRP A 74 -13.54 1.98 18.07
CA TRP A 74 -14.74 1.38 17.49
C TRP A 74 -15.83 2.42 17.31
N ASP A 75 -16.26 2.66 16.08
CA ASP A 75 -17.38 3.56 15.78
C ASP A 75 -18.71 2.89 16.12
N GLY A 76 -19.36 3.35 17.19
CA GLY A 76 -20.66 2.90 17.67
C GLY A 76 -21.80 3.87 17.35
N SER A 77 -21.60 4.83 16.43
CA SER A 77 -22.62 5.79 16.04
C SER A 77 -23.84 5.11 15.38
N GLY A 78 -25.05 5.69 15.53
CA GLY A 78 -26.29 5.10 15.01
C GLY A 78 -26.34 4.92 13.49
N SER A 79 -25.51 5.66 12.73
CA SER A 79 -25.34 5.51 11.28
C SER A 79 -24.55 4.25 10.89
N SER A 80 -23.93 3.56 11.84
CA SER A 80 -23.20 2.30 11.61
C SER A 80 -24.10 1.08 11.29
N GLY A 81 -25.43 1.24 11.34
CA GLY A 81 -26.40 0.16 11.18
C GLY A 81 -26.39 -0.58 9.84
N GLN A 82 -25.89 0.05 8.76
CA GLN A 82 -25.81 -0.56 7.42
C GLN A 82 -24.45 -1.23 7.12
N ARG A 83 -23.50 -1.24 8.07
CA ARG A 83 -22.17 -1.81 7.85
C ARG A 83 -22.23 -3.34 7.83
N ASP A 84 -21.39 -3.95 7.00
CA ASP A 84 -21.18 -5.39 7.00
C ASP A 84 -20.33 -5.80 8.21
N ARG A 85 -20.99 -5.94 9.36
CA ARG A 85 -20.36 -6.36 10.63
C ARG A 85 -19.66 -7.71 10.52
N ALA A 86 -20.10 -8.58 9.61
CA ALA A 86 -19.46 -9.88 9.40
C ALA A 86 -18.05 -9.71 8.80
N ARG A 87 -17.88 -8.77 7.86
CA ARG A 87 -16.54 -8.42 7.31
C ARG A 87 -15.65 -7.78 8.35
N GLU A 88 -16.19 -6.87 9.17
CA GLU A 88 -15.43 -6.21 10.23
C GLU A 88 -14.92 -7.22 11.27
N PHE A 89 -15.78 -8.13 11.72
CA PHE A 89 -15.35 -9.20 12.63
C PHE A 89 -14.40 -10.20 11.99
N ALA A 90 -14.57 -10.54 10.70
CA ALA A 90 -13.62 -11.39 10.00
C ALA A 90 -12.23 -10.75 9.86
N LEU A 91 -12.15 -9.43 9.70
CA LEU A 91 -10.89 -8.70 9.70
C LEU A 91 -10.22 -8.75 11.09
N LEU A 92 -10.99 -8.47 12.15
CA LEU A 92 -10.49 -8.51 13.52
C LEU A 92 -10.03 -9.91 13.92
N ASP A 93 -10.76 -10.95 13.53
CA ASP A 93 -10.40 -12.36 13.74
C ASP A 93 -9.04 -12.70 13.12
N ARG A 94 -8.83 -12.30 11.86
CA ARG A 94 -7.54 -12.47 11.18
C ARG A 94 -6.42 -11.70 11.86
N TYR A 95 -6.70 -10.47 12.31
CA TYR A 95 -5.73 -9.62 12.97
C TYR A 95 -5.30 -10.18 14.33
N PHE A 96 -6.25 -10.60 15.18
CA PHE A 96 -5.96 -11.19 16.49
C PHE A 96 -5.28 -12.56 16.38
N THR A 97 -5.63 -13.35 15.35
CA THR A 97 -4.90 -14.59 15.04
C THR A 97 -3.43 -14.30 14.72
N ALA A 98 -3.15 -13.26 13.93
CA ALA A 98 -1.79 -12.87 13.56
C ALA A 98 -1.01 -12.24 14.74
N MET A 99 -1.70 -11.49 15.61
CA MET A 99 -1.12 -10.91 16.83
C MET A 99 -0.73 -11.98 17.86
N GLY A 100 -1.50 -13.05 17.97
CA GLY A 100 -1.27 -14.10 18.97
C GLY A 100 -1.66 -13.65 20.38
N ASN A 101 -0.69 -13.57 21.29
CA ASN A 101 -0.93 -13.12 22.66
C ASN A 101 -0.77 -11.60 22.73
N GLY A 102 -1.81 -10.87 23.18
CA GLY A 102 -1.72 -9.42 23.28
C GLY A 102 -2.81 -8.77 24.13
N THR A 103 -2.74 -7.45 24.24
CA THR A 103 -3.72 -6.62 24.93
C THR A 103 -4.37 -5.67 23.93
N VAL A 104 -5.70 -5.63 23.92
CA VAL A 104 -6.49 -4.71 23.11
C VAL A 104 -7.09 -3.67 24.04
N ALA A 105 -6.75 -2.40 23.81
CA ALA A 105 -7.37 -1.25 24.46
C ALA A 105 -8.51 -0.72 23.57
N LEU A 106 -9.73 -1.13 23.85
CA LEU A 106 -10.94 -0.74 23.12
C LEU A 106 -11.47 0.60 23.62
N THR A 107 -11.72 1.52 22.71
CA THR A 107 -12.46 2.76 22.95
C THR A 107 -13.63 2.81 21.98
N VAL A 108 -14.85 2.86 22.50
CA VAL A 108 -16.05 3.02 21.65
C VAL A 108 -16.33 4.51 21.48
N LEU A 109 -16.52 4.92 20.23
CA LEU A 109 -16.81 6.29 19.83
C LEU A 109 -18.29 6.37 19.45
N ARG A 110 -19.07 7.11 20.24
CA ARG A 110 -20.45 7.52 19.91
C ARG A 110 -20.48 9.06 19.88
N ASP A 111 -21.49 9.68 20.50
CA ASP A 111 -21.53 11.14 20.72
C ASP A 111 -20.36 11.63 21.60
N ARG A 112 -19.79 10.75 22.44
CA ARG A 112 -18.52 10.94 23.16
C ARG A 112 -17.71 9.64 23.16
N ALA A 113 -16.41 9.76 23.39
CA ALA A 113 -15.56 8.59 23.60
C ALA A 113 -15.88 7.94 24.96
N GLU A 114 -16.18 6.66 24.94
CA GLU A 114 -16.34 5.86 26.16
C GLU A 114 -14.97 5.60 26.82
N PRO A 115 -14.91 5.32 28.13
CA PRO A 115 -13.67 4.95 28.81
C PRO A 115 -12.98 3.74 28.16
N VAL A 116 -11.65 3.78 28.10
CA VAL A 116 -10.83 2.70 27.53
C VAL A 116 -11.05 1.40 28.31
N ARG A 117 -11.45 0.35 27.60
CA ARG A 117 -11.59 -1.01 28.13
C ARG A 117 -10.44 -1.87 27.63
N ARG A 118 -9.69 -2.47 28.55
CA ARG A 118 -8.54 -3.33 28.21
C ARG A 118 -8.95 -4.80 28.26
N PHE A 119 -8.65 -5.52 27.19
CA PHE A 119 -8.89 -6.96 27.07
C PHE A 119 -7.58 -7.68 26.81
N ARG A 120 -7.31 -8.73 27.58
CA ARG A 120 -6.25 -9.67 27.25
C ARG A 120 -6.78 -10.65 26.20
N ILE A 121 -6.12 -10.70 25.07
CA ILE A 121 -6.39 -11.65 24.00
C ILE A 121 -5.37 -12.79 24.19
N PRO A 122 -5.80 -13.96 24.70
CA PRO A 122 -4.95 -15.14 24.64
C PRO A 122 -4.80 -15.56 23.18
N ARG A 123 -3.76 -16.33 22.88
CA ARG A 123 -3.51 -16.90 21.55
C ARG A 123 -4.80 -17.47 20.98
N TRP A 124 -5.34 -16.74 20.00
CA TRP A 124 -6.62 -17.07 19.39
C TRP A 124 -6.47 -18.35 18.56
N PRO A 125 -7.35 -19.36 18.73
CA PRO A 125 -7.30 -20.57 17.92
C PRO A 125 -7.60 -20.22 16.46
N SER A 126 -6.67 -20.52 15.56
CA SER A 126 -6.91 -20.39 14.13
C SER A 126 -7.96 -21.44 13.70
N GLY A 127 -9.23 -21.04 13.61
CA GLY A 127 -10.27 -21.90 13.03
C GLY A 127 -11.61 -22.00 13.76
N SER A 128 -11.92 -21.19 14.78
CA SER A 128 -13.25 -21.22 15.39
C SER A 128 -14.29 -20.42 14.58
N ARG A 129 -14.70 -20.93 13.41
CA ARG A 129 -16.08 -20.68 12.96
C ARG A 129 -16.97 -21.63 13.74
N SER A 130 -17.90 -21.10 14.53
CA SER A 130 -19.34 -21.43 14.46
C SER A 130 -20.10 -20.95 15.69
N ARG A 131 -21.26 -20.33 15.42
CA ARG A 131 -22.42 -20.15 16.30
C ARG A 131 -22.22 -19.28 17.55
N ALA A 132 -22.67 -18.04 17.46
CA ALA A 132 -23.69 -17.55 18.38
C ALA A 132 -24.37 -16.31 17.79
N GLY A 133 -25.42 -16.54 17.01
CA GLY A 133 -26.63 -15.75 17.22
C GLY A 133 -27.10 -16.03 18.64
N ARG A 134 -26.66 -15.22 19.60
CA ARG A 134 -27.27 -15.05 20.91
C ARG A 134 -26.71 -13.77 21.51
N SER A 135 -27.53 -12.73 21.40
CA SER A 135 -27.76 -11.70 22.42
C SER A 135 -26.71 -11.68 23.54
N THR A 136 -25.76 -10.75 23.46
CA THR A 136 -25.25 -10.09 24.66
C THR A 136 -24.99 -8.64 24.27
N GLY A 137 -25.70 -7.75 24.96
CA GLY A 137 -25.75 -6.33 24.65
C GLY A 137 -24.38 -5.67 24.67
N TRP A 138 -24.23 -4.75 23.73
CA TRP A 138 -23.27 -3.65 23.73
C TRP A 138 -24.06 -2.34 23.85
#